data_AF-A0A058ZX24-F1
#
_entry.id   AF-A0A058ZX24-F1
#
_cell.length_a   1.000
_cell.length_b   1.000
_cell.length_c   1.000
_cell.angle_alpha   90.00
_cell.angle_beta   90.00
_cell.angle_gamma   90.00
#
_symmetry.space_group_name_H-M   'P 1'
#
loop_
_entity.id
_entity.type
_entity.pdbx_description
1 polymer ?
#
loop_
_entity_poly.entity_id
_entity_poly.type
_entity_poly.pdbx_seq_one_letter_code
_entity_poly.pdbx_strand_id
1 'polypeptide(L)'
;MRWYHDERTWHHLQFSLVPMKSRRSLSLEDVYIKKFFQKYPDSKHEDAIKICGFDPPPARVFGQGQRVLELKETGVSEEEAMAVADMEYRLEKKAKKRAYARLKQIAKFQGKRPPPNPYPSAIKAIQAEERKYV
;
A
#
# COMPACT_ATOMS: atom_id res chain seq x y z
N MET A 1 20.47 -19.55 58.19
CA MET A 1 21.05 -19.42 56.83
C MET A 1 20.27 -18.34 56.10
N ARG A 2 20.92 -17.21 55.82
CA ARG A 2 20.31 -15.98 55.32
C ARG A 2 20.45 -15.96 53.79
N TRP A 3 19.36 -16.22 53.08
CA TRP A 3 19.33 -16.13 51.62
C TRP A 3 19.41 -14.64 51.24
N TYR A 4 20.56 -14.22 50.73
CA TYR A 4 20.71 -12.92 50.06
C TYR A 4 20.12 -13.06 48.65
N HIS A 5 18.98 -12.42 48.39
CA HIS A 5 18.57 -12.11 47.02
C HIS A 5 19.39 -10.92 46.55
N ASP A 6 20.31 -11.17 45.63
CA ASP A 6 21.11 -10.15 44.96
C ASP A 6 20.25 -9.53 43.84
N GLU A 7 19.56 -8.42 44.14
CA GLU A 7 18.73 -7.67 43.18
C GLU A 7 19.57 -6.82 42.20
N ARG A 8 20.82 -7.22 41.93
CA ARG A 8 21.83 -6.35 41.33
C ARG A 8 22.13 -6.62 39.85
N THR A 9 21.18 -7.16 39.09
CA THR A 9 21.35 -7.40 37.64
C THR A 9 20.44 -6.58 36.73
N TRP A 10 19.56 -5.72 37.26
CA TRP A 10 18.65 -4.90 36.42
C TRP A 10 19.14 -3.47 36.16
N HIS A 11 20.40 -3.12 36.49
CA HIS A 11 20.89 -1.75 36.38
C HIS A 11 21.48 -1.33 35.02
N HIS A 12 21.39 -2.13 33.96
CA HIS A 12 22.04 -1.81 32.67
C HIS A 12 21.14 -1.19 31.59
N LEU A 13 19.86 -0.93 31.87
CA LEU A 13 19.00 -0.16 30.95
C LEU A 13 18.37 1.02 31.69
N GLN A 14 19.22 1.97 32.05
CA GLN A 14 18.78 3.29 32.47
C GLN A 14 18.26 4.04 31.23
N PHE A 15 17.01 3.78 30.83
CA PHE A 15 16.32 4.60 29.84
C PHE A 15 16.19 6.00 30.44
N SER A 16 17.00 6.94 29.94
CA SER A 16 16.92 8.34 30.35
C SER A 16 15.50 8.87 30.11
N LEU A 17 14.86 9.41 31.16
CA LEU A 17 13.61 10.17 31.11
C LEU A 17 13.83 11.52 30.40
N VAL A 18 14.32 11.48 29.16
CA VAL A 18 14.24 12.60 28.23
C VAL A 18 12.83 12.53 27.65
N PRO A 19 12.06 13.63 27.56
CA PRO A 19 10.81 13.63 26.82
C PRO A 19 11.12 13.18 25.38
N MET A 20 10.78 11.92 25.07
CA MET A 20 11.01 11.34 23.75
C MET A 20 10.06 12.03 22.78
N LYS A 21 10.49 13.15 22.22
CA LYS A 21 9.84 13.74 21.06
C LYS A 21 9.99 12.72 19.95
N SER A 22 8.89 12.02 19.62
CA SER A 22 8.91 10.98 18.60
C SER A 22 9.41 11.59 17.29
N ARG A 23 10.56 11.13 16.80
CA ARG A 23 11.01 11.49 15.46
C ARG A 23 10.16 10.71 14.48
N ARG A 24 9.44 11.41 13.60
CA ARG A 24 8.83 10.76 12.44
C ARG A 24 9.98 10.30 11.54
N SER A 25 10.16 9.00 11.39
CA SER A 25 10.97 8.43 10.33
C SER A 25 10.21 8.60 9.01
N LEU A 26 10.61 9.57 8.19
CA LEU A 26 10.13 9.70 6.81
C LEU A 26 11.03 8.87 5.92
N SER A 27 10.45 7.94 5.15
CA SER A 27 11.16 7.23 4.11
C SER A 27 11.27 8.10 2.85
N LEU A 28 12.30 7.88 2.02
CA LEU A 28 12.39 8.55 0.71
C LEU A 28 11.20 8.19 -0.19
N GLU A 29 10.64 6.99 -0.03
CA GLU A 29 9.42 6.54 -0.73
C GLU A 29 8.20 7.39 -0.36
N ASP A 30 8.09 7.86 0.89
CA ASP A 30 6.90 8.58 1.39
C ASP A 30 6.58 9.85 0.58
N VAL A 31 7.62 10.55 0.09
CA VAL A 31 7.46 11.75 -0.73
C VAL A 31 6.74 11.43 -2.04
N TYR A 32 7.12 10.30 -2.63
CA TYR A 32 6.64 9.86 -3.93
C TYR A 32 5.27 9.19 -3.85
N ILE A 33 5.03 8.40 -2.81
CA ILE A 33 3.72 7.83 -2.50
C ILE A 33 2.67 8.96 -2.36
N LYS A 34 3.06 10.07 -1.71
CA LYS A 34 2.18 11.25 -1.60
C LYS A 34 1.84 11.87 -2.95
N LYS A 35 2.83 12.03 -3.85
CA LYS A 35 2.60 12.52 -5.22
C LYS A 35 1.69 11.57 -6.01
N PHE A 36 1.87 10.27 -5.84
CA PHE A 36 1.03 9.26 -6.50
C PHE A 36 -0.44 9.36 -6.08
N PHE A 37 -0.73 9.45 -4.78
CA PHE A 37 -2.10 9.59 -4.30
C PHE A 37 -2.75 10.94 -4.64
N GLN A 38 -1.96 11.98 -4.91
CA GLN A 38 -2.50 13.22 -5.49
C GLN A 38 -2.96 13.01 -6.93
N LYS A 39 -2.23 12.23 -7.72
CA LYS A 39 -2.59 11.90 -9.11
C LYS A 39 -3.72 10.87 -9.20
N TYR A 40 -3.74 9.90 -8.29
CA TYR A 40 -4.72 8.80 -8.24
C TYR A 40 -5.43 8.75 -6.89
N PRO A 41 -6.39 9.65 -6.62
CA PRO A 41 -7.08 9.69 -5.34
C PRO A 41 -7.85 8.39 -5.05
N ASP A 42 -8.43 7.77 -6.07
CA ASP A 42 -9.21 6.53 -5.95
C ASP A 42 -8.35 5.33 -5.48
N SER A 43 -7.05 5.33 -5.78
CA SER A 43 -6.16 4.21 -5.42
C SER A 43 -5.98 4.07 -3.90
N LYS A 44 -6.22 5.13 -3.12
CA LYS A 44 -6.20 5.05 -1.64
C LYS A 44 -7.11 3.94 -1.09
N HIS A 45 -8.23 3.69 -1.77
CA HIS A 45 -9.19 2.66 -1.37
C HIS A 45 -8.92 1.31 -2.05
N GLU A 46 -8.33 1.33 -3.25
CA GLU A 46 -7.94 0.12 -3.98
C GLU A 46 -6.74 -0.58 -3.31
N ASP A 47 -5.81 0.20 -2.73
CA ASP A 47 -4.51 -0.24 -2.23
C ASP A 47 -4.42 -0.21 -0.69
N ALA A 48 -5.52 -0.54 -0.01
CA ALA A 48 -5.53 -0.58 1.46
C ALA A 48 -4.47 -1.57 1.99
N ILE A 49 -3.59 -1.09 2.87
CA ILE A 49 -2.51 -1.90 3.46
C ILE A 49 -3.15 -3.03 4.28
N LYS A 50 -3.06 -4.25 3.77
CA LYS A 50 -3.43 -5.45 4.52
C LYS A 50 -2.24 -5.81 5.41
N ILE A 51 -2.45 -5.87 6.72
CA ILE A 51 -1.40 -6.20 7.70
C ILE A 51 -0.75 -7.57 7.39
N CYS A 52 -1.49 -8.48 6.74
CA CYS A 52 -1.01 -9.80 6.30
C CYS A 52 -0.82 -9.93 4.76
N GLY A 53 -0.66 -8.82 4.04
CA GLY A 53 -0.41 -8.85 2.59
C GLY A 53 1.06 -9.06 2.27
N PHE A 54 1.39 -10.13 1.53
CA PHE A 54 2.75 -10.34 1.01
C PHE A 54 3.05 -9.39 -0.14
N ASP A 55 2.04 -9.09 -0.96
CA ASP A 55 2.20 -8.22 -2.12
C ASP A 55 2.17 -6.74 -1.69
N PRO A 56 3.21 -5.96 -2.01
CA PRO A 56 3.20 -4.53 -1.74
C PRO A 56 2.07 -3.84 -2.52
N PRO A 57 1.42 -2.80 -1.95
CA PRO A 57 0.40 -2.06 -2.65
C PRO A 57 0.98 -1.40 -3.92
N PRO A 58 0.20 -1.27 -5.01
CA PRO A 58 0.60 -0.55 -6.22
C PRO A 58 1.19 0.85 -5.97
N ALA A 59 0.69 1.58 -4.97
CA ALA A 59 1.30 2.85 -4.55
C ALA A 59 2.76 2.73 -4.05
N ARG A 60 3.16 1.58 -3.51
CA ARG A 60 4.54 1.32 -3.08
C ARG A 60 5.43 0.86 -4.24
N VAL A 61 4.89 -0.04 -5.08
CA VAL A 61 5.59 -0.57 -6.26
C VAL A 61 5.76 0.51 -7.32
N PHE A 62 4.65 1.07 -7.79
CA PHE A 62 4.58 2.01 -8.91
C PHE A 62 4.34 3.46 -8.50
N GLY A 63 3.88 3.70 -7.27
CA GLY A 63 3.67 5.06 -6.75
C GLY A 63 4.97 5.77 -6.40
N GLN A 64 5.88 5.74 -7.37
CA GLN A 64 7.09 6.52 -7.48
C GLN A 64 8.10 6.27 -6.35
N GLY A 65 7.91 5.25 -5.52
CA GLY A 65 8.86 4.80 -4.50
C GLY A 65 9.83 3.80 -5.11
N GLN A 66 9.51 2.51 -5.00
CA GLN A 66 10.46 1.44 -5.36
C GLN A 66 10.89 1.52 -6.84
N ARG A 67 9.94 1.59 -7.78
CA ARG A 67 10.28 1.59 -9.21
C ARG A 67 11.07 2.81 -9.68
N VAL A 68 10.77 3.98 -9.13
CA VAL A 68 11.50 5.22 -9.49
C VAL A 68 12.89 5.20 -8.87
N LEU A 69 13.03 4.69 -7.64
CA LEU A 69 14.34 4.52 -7.02
C LEU A 69 15.21 3.53 -7.82
N GLU A 70 14.67 2.38 -8.24
CA GLU A 70 15.37 1.43 -9.11
C GLU A 70 15.85 2.06 -10.44
N LEU A 71 14.99 2.87 -11.08
CA LEU A 71 15.34 3.56 -12.32
C LEU A 71 16.39 4.67 -12.09
N LYS A 72 16.30 5.40 -10.97
CA LYS A 72 17.29 6.41 -10.59
C LYS A 72 18.64 5.79 -10.25
N GLU A 73 18.68 4.61 -9.64
CA GLU A 73 19.92 3.85 -9.42
C GLU A 73 20.60 3.46 -10.73
N THR A 74 19.83 3.28 -11.80
CA THR A 74 20.34 3.01 -13.15
C THR A 74 20.82 4.29 -13.87
N GLY A 75 20.64 5.47 -13.25
CA GLY A 75 21.06 6.76 -13.80
C GLY A 75 19.99 7.49 -14.63
N VAL A 76 18.73 7.06 -14.59
CA VAL A 76 17.61 7.74 -15.27
C VAL A 76 17.22 9.01 -14.51
N SER A 77 16.82 10.05 -15.25
CA SER A 77 16.29 11.28 -14.62
C SER A 77 15.02 11.00 -13.81
N GLU A 78 14.76 11.81 -12.79
CA GLU A 78 13.60 11.59 -11.91
C GLU A 78 12.28 11.72 -12.67
N GLU A 79 12.18 12.67 -13.59
CA GLU A 79 10.99 12.91 -14.40
C GLU A 79 10.69 11.72 -15.33
N GLU A 80 11.73 11.19 -16.00
CA GLU A 80 11.58 10.02 -16.88
C GLU A 80 11.25 8.77 -16.06
N ALA A 81 11.91 8.57 -14.92
CA ALA A 81 11.62 7.46 -14.01
C ALA A 81 10.17 7.50 -13.53
N MET A 82 9.68 8.69 -13.15
CA MET A 82 8.28 8.90 -12.76
C MET A 82 7.30 8.62 -13.90
N ALA A 83 7.63 9.00 -15.14
CA ALA A 83 6.80 8.76 -16.31
C ALA A 83 6.72 7.27 -16.68
N VAL A 84 7.84 6.55 -16.59
CA VAL A 84 7.90 5.09 -16.81
C VAL A 84 7.08 4.35 -15.76
N ALA A 85 7.25 4.67 -14.48
CA ALA A 85 6.48 4.05 -13.40
C ALA A 85 4.96 4.29 -13.56
N ASP A 86 4.57 5.49 -14.01
CA ASP A 86 3.17 5.81 -14.31
C ASP A 86 2.59 4.98 -15.46
N MET A 87 3.38 4.82 -16.52
CA MET A 87 3.00 4.03 -17.69
C MET A 87 2.83 2.56 -17.30
N GLU A 88 3.76 2.00 -16.54
CA GLU A 88 3.69 0.63 -16.01
C GLU A 88 2.44 0.41 -15.14
N TYR A 89 2.14 1.34 -14.22
CA TYR A 89 0.93 1.30 -13.40
C TYR A 89 -0.35 1.26 -14.25
N ARG A 90 -0.43 2.13 -15.27
CA ARG A 90 -1.60 2.19 -16.16
C ARG A 90 -1.77 0.91 -16.97
N LEU A 91 -0.67 0.32 -17.43
CA LEU A 91 -0.69 -0.96 -18.14
C LEU A 91 -1.17 -2.09 -17.23
N GLU A 92 -0.66 -2.17 -16.00
CA GLU A 92 -1.08 -3.18 -15.03
C GLU A 92 -2.57 -3.04 -14.70
N LYS A 93 -3.05 -1.81 -14.46
CA LYS A 93 -4.47 -1.52 -14.21
C LYS A 93 -5.35 -1.93 -15.40
N LYS A 94 -4.88 -1.71 -16.63
CA LYS A 94 -5.57 -2.13 -17.86
C LYS A 94 -5.60 -3.66 -18.00
N ALA A 95 -4.49 -4.33 -17.69
CA ALA A 95 -4.40 -5.79 -17.74
C ALA A 95 -5.34 -6.46 -16.71
N LYS A 96 -5.32 -5.99 -15.45
CA LYS A 96 -6.21 -6.46 -14.37
C LYS A 96 -7.69 -6.27 -14.74
N LYS A 97 -8.06 -5.13 -15.33
CA LYS A 97 -9.44 -4.90 -15.83
C LYS A 97 -9.84 -5.86 -16.95
N ARG A 98 -8.94 -6.13 -17.91
CA ARG A 98 -9.19 -7.09 -19.00
C ARG A 98 -9.36 -8.52 -18.48
N ALA A 99 -8.48 -8.94 -17.56
CA ALA A 99 -8.57 -10.23 -16.91
C ALA A 99 -9.91 -10.39 -16.17
N TYR A 100 -10.30 -9.39 -15.38
CA TYR A 100 -11.59 -9.38 -14.69
C TYR A 100 -12.78 -9.46 -15.66
N ALA A 101 -12.77 -8.69 -16.75
CA ALA A 101 -13.83 -8.75 -17.76
C ALA A 101 -13.97 -10.15 -18.36
N ARG A 102 -12.84 -10.82 -18.65
CA ARG A 102 -12.83 -12.19 -19.16
C ARG A 102 -13.35 -13.19 -18.13
N LEU A 103 -12.89 -13.10 -16.88
CA LEU A 103 -13.36 -13.96 -15.79
C LEU A 103 -14.86 -13.77 -15.51
N LYS A 104 -15.36 -12.54 -15.58
CA LYS A 104 -16.79 -12.23 -15.43
C LYS A 104 -17.62 -12.88 -16.53
N GLN A 105 -17.16 -12.85 -17.79
CA GLN A 105 -17.83 -13.54 -18.89
C GLN A 105 -17.89 -15.05 -18.65
N ILE A 106 -16.76 -15.66 -18.26
CA ILE A 106 -16.68 -17.10 -17.96
C ILE A 106 -17.62 -17.47 -16.81
N ALA A 107 -17.62 -16.70 -15.72
CA ALA A 107 -18.52 -16.93 -14.58
C ALA A 107 -20.00 -16.88 -14.99
N LYS A 108 -20.37 -15.91 -15.84
CA LYS A 108 -21.72 -15.81 -16.40
C LYS A 108 -22.09 -17.06 -17.21
N PHE A 109 -21.21 -17.55 -18.08
CA PHE A 109 -21.44 -18.77 -18.85
C PHE A 109 -21.56 -20.02 -17.98
N GLN A 110 -20.83 -20.08 -16.86
CA GLN A 110 -20.88 -21.19 -15.90
C GLN A 110 -22.05 -21.10 -14.91
N GLY A 111 -22.87 -20.03 -14.94
CA GLY A 111 -23.91 -19.78 -13.93
C GLY A 111 -23.34 -19.50 -12.52
N LYS A 112 -22.06 -19.17 -12.41
CA LYS A 112 -21.38 -18.88 -11.13
C LYS A 112 -21.35 -17.38 -10.86
N ARG A 113 -21.19 -17.02 -9.59
CA ARG A 113 -20.95 -15.62 -9.20
C ARG A 113 -19.61 -15.15 -9.78
N PRO A 114 -19.54 -13.93 -10.33
CA PRO A 114 -18.29 -13.38 -10.83
C PRO A 114 -17.30 -13.17 -9.68
N PRO A 115 -15.99 -13.20 -9.96
CA PRO A 115 -14.99 -12.88 -8.96
C PRO A 115 -15.17 -11.44 -8.44
N PRO A 116 -14.58 -11.09 -7.29
CA PRO A 116 -14.55 -9.71 -6.81
C PRO A 116 -13.94 -8.76 -7.84
N ASN A 117 -14.49 -7.55 -7.93
CA ASN A 117 -13.93 -6.52 -8.81
C ASN A 117 -12.55 -6.08 -8.28
N PRO A 118 -11.48 -6.14 -9.09
CA PRO A 118 -10.13 -5.75 -8.64
C PRO A 118 -10.00 -4.28 -8.28
N TYR A 119 -10.89 -3.41 -8.77
CA TYR A 119 -10.90 -1.98 -8.48
C TYR A 119 -12.30 -1.54 -8.04
N PRO A 120 -12.68 -1.82 -6.77
CA PRO A 120 -13.98 -1.44 -6.25
C PRO A 120 -14.05 0.07 -6.06
N SER A 121 -15.14 0.68 -6.52
CA SER A 121 -15.38 2.11 -6.26
C SER A 121 -15.86 2.28 -4.82
N ALA A 122 -15.16 3.09 -4.05
CA ALA A 122 -15.54 3.42 -2.67
C ALA A 122 -16.95 4.01 -2.60
N ILE A 123 -17.30 4.89 -3.55
CA ILE A 123 -18.65 5.49 -3.66
C ILE A 123 -19.72 4.40 -3.81
N LYS A 124 -19.49 3.42 -4.68
CA LYS A 124 -20.44 2.32 -4.89
C LYS A 124 -20.56 1.42 -3.66
N ALA A 125 -19.48 1.24 -2.90
CA ALA A 125 -19.50 0.49 -1.66
C ALA A 125 -20.35 1.20 -0.60
N ILE A 126 -20.16 2.51 -0.42
CA ILE A 126 -20.94 3.34 0.51
C ILE A 126 -22.43 3.34 0.11
N GLN A 127 -22.74 3.60 -1.16
CA GLN A 127 -24.13 3.59 -1.66
C GLN A 127 -24.82 2.22 -1.50
N ALA A 128 -24.08 1.12 -1.65
CA ALA A 128 -24.62 -0.22 -1.45
C ALA A 128 -24.90 -0.52 0.03
N GLU A 129 -24.09 0.04 0.94
CA GLU A 129 -24.32 -0.05 2.38
C GLU A 129 -25.55 0.77 2.80
N GLU A 130 -25.66 2.02 2.32
CA GLU A 130 -26.77 2.92 2.62
C GLU A 130 -28.12 2.42 2.09
N ARG A 131 -28.15 1.79 0.91
CA ARG A 131 -29.37 1.19 0.32
C ARG A 131 -30.02 0.10 1.18
N LYS A 132 -29.34 -0.43 2.19
CA LYS A 132 -29.97 -1.38 3.12
C LYS A 132 -30.92 -0.70 4.09
N TYR A 133 -30.79 0.61 4.27
CA TYR A 133 -31.50 1.40 5.27
C TYR A 133 -32.56 2.34 4.66
N VAL A 134 -32.73 2.33 3.34
CA VAL A 134 -33.71 3.14 2.57
C VAL A 134 -34.65 2.20 1.83
#